data_AF-A0A813LN55-F1
#
_entry.id   AF-A0A813LN55-F1
#
_cell.length_a   1.000
_cell.length_b   1.000
_cell.length_c   1.000
_cell.angle_alpha   90.00
_cell.angle_beta   90.00
_cell.angle_gamma   90.00
#
_symmetry.space_group_name_H-M   'P 1'
#
loop_
_entity.id
_entity.type
_entity.pdbx_description
1 polymer ?
#
loop_
_entity_poly.entity_id
_entity_poly.type
_entity_poly.pdbx_seq_one_letter_code
_entity_poly.pdbx_strand_id
1 'polypeptide(L)'
;MSLGMVQRRLELVERGFGQSLGAGIVAKTRLGVLLVLLALDGYAGYSISIDVAVKPWAFRVFYSLLGFTNLVVAVIVIVGLARVCAAAEPSRLRAGSYAQAEAIWSRALLRQLCVALVLPCFFASALYFAEAFNSHWGELFPKKQKGMGNRSTSQILDADASSPGGQQSSASSWDKTVQSLSGRSLKVEELVEFFCRLGPRRDASGAEAVMPSYDPWLSTTSDVVRGAIIPLSRAGNSGLAYTNCLPGAAASISTTLPDCMVSHTWSALFLDLVAAVVADALELDEYGKVAQRLAEPRGAQKLLQEVRRKSCQRYWICAGIRLETEWDAGRRDTVTGGVFGLCSCSEPKYFDGPMCEMNKFDDMMGLLQHRQPNLRHLVAVDRRFELFSRAWCVAELVQSYLSNLPQTVLLPSNRALDVQAECLETYNFLATLTVLECKASREEDRLQILAKIPDVQEFDVQLQAVIFGSRGLLRNALVGFDRVDAAARAARRAASAAAASE
;
A
#
# COMPACT_ATOMS: atom_id res chain seq x y z
N MET A 1 11.25 28.27 -32.58
CA MET A 1 11.81 27.81 -33.88
C MET A 1 11.68 28.93 -34.89
N SER A 2 12.65 29.14 -35.80
CA SER A 2 12.49 30.20 -36.82
C SER A 2 11.45 29.80 -37.87
N LEU A 3 10.66 30.77 -38.34
CA LEU A 3 9.59 30.59 -39.33
C LEU A 3 10.06 29.82 -40.58
N GLY A 4 11.32 30.04 -40.99
CA GLY A 4 11.95 29.36 -42.12
C GLY A 4 12.17 27.86 -41.94
N MET A 5 12.28 27.36 -40.69
CA MET A 5 12.43 25.93 -40.41
C MET A 5 11.09 25.18 -40.49
N VAL A 6 9.99 25.86 -40.14
CA VAL A 6 8.62 25.35 -40.30
C VAL A 6 8.26 25.31 -41.78
N GLN A 7 8.62 26.33 -42.53
CA GLN A 7 8.36 26.43 -43.97
C GLN A 7 9.09 25.35 -44.78
N ARG A 8 10.36 25.05 -44.47
CA ARG A 8 11.10 23.94 -45.12
C ARG A 8 10.53 22.55 -44.80
N ARG A 9 9.96 22.34 -43.61
CA ARG A 9 9.31 21.07 -43.26
C ARG A 9 7.96 20.91 -43.96
N LEU A 10 7.22 21.99 -44.14
CA LEU A 10 6.00 22.02 -44.95
C LEU A 10 6.28 21.72 -46.43
N GLU A 11 7.34 22.28 -47.01
CA GLU A 11 7.75 21.99 -48.39
C GLU A 11 8.16 20.51 -48.61
N LEU A 12 8.79 19.88 -47.61
CA LEU A 12 9.15 18.46 -47.67
C LEU A 12 7.92 17.54 -47.63
N VAL A 13 6.90 17.91 -46.84
CA VAL A 13 5.62 17.18 -46.78
C VAL A 13 4.83 17.39 -48.08
N GLU A 14 4.88 18.58 -48.68
CA GLU A 14 4.23 18.89 -49.96
C GLU A 14 4.81 18.12 -51.14
N ARG A 15 6.13 17.90 -51.18
CA ARG A 15 6.77 17.05 -52.21
C ARG A 15 6.36 15.58 -52.12
N GLY A 16 5.96 15.10 -50.94
CA GLY A 16 5.46 13.75 -50.75
C GLY A 16 3.98 13.57 -51.10
N PHE A 17 3.15 14.61 -50.91
CA PHE A 17 1.69 14.53 -51.07
C PHE A 17 1.14 15.13 -52.37
N GLY A 18 1.91 16.00 -53.05
CA GLY A 18 1.45 16.84 -54.15
C GLY A 18 1.02 16.13 -55.44
N GLN A 19 1.25 14.82 -55.60
CA GLN A 19 0.83 14.10 -56.80
C GLN A 19 -0.56 13.45 -56.71
N SER A 20 -1.23 13.43 -55.55
CA SER A 20 -2.48 12.65 -55.38
C SER A 20 -3.72 13.42 -54.89
N LEU A 21 -3.59 14.66 -54.44
CA LEU A 21 -4.70 15.39 -53.82
C LEU A 21 -4.92 16.77 -54.45
N GLY A 22 -6.14 17.03 -54.90
CA GLY A 22 -6.52 18.30 -55.55
C GLY A 22 -6.33 19.53 -54.66
N ALA A 23 -6.04 20.67 -55.29
CA ALA A 23 -5.60 21.92 -54.65
C ALA A 23 -6.49 22.42 -53.49
N GLY A 24 -7.80 22.13 -53.52
CA GLY A 24 -8.74 22.52 -52.46
C GLY A 24 -8.55 21.77 -51.13
N ILE A 25 -8.01 20.54 -51.16
CA ILE A 25 -7.75 19.75 -49.94
C ILE A 25 -6.46 20.24 -49.29
N VAL A 26 -5.43 20.52 -50.09
CA VAL A 26 -4.15 21.06 -49.61
C VAL A 26 -4.33 22.39 -48.88
N ALA A 27 -5.19 23.28 -49.39
CA ALA A 27 -5.49 24.56 -48.76
C ALA A 27 -6.19 24.41 -47.39
N LYS A 28 -7.11 23.45 -47.24
CA LYS A 28 -7.81 23.18 -45.97
C LYS A 28 -6.91 22.51 -44.95
N THR A 29 -6.03 21.62 -45.38
CA THR A 29 -5.02 20.99 -44.52
C THR A 29 -3.98 22.01 -44.03
N ARG A 30 -3.58 22.97 -44.89
CA ARG A 30 -2.72 24.11 -44.51
C ARG A 30 -3.34 24.93 -43.38
N LEU A 31 -4.63 25.27 -43.49
CA LEU A 31 -5.33 26.04 -42.46
C LEU A 31 -5.47 25.26 -41.14
N GLY A 32 -5.77 23.96 -41.21
CA GLY A 32 -5.88 23.10 -40.02
C GLY A 32 -4.56 22.93 -39.26
N VAL A 33 -3.46 22.67 -39.99
CA VAL A 33 -2.12 22.53 -39.37
C VAL A 33 -1.63 23.86 -38.80
N LEU A 34 -1.90 24.98 -39.47
CA LEU A 34 -1.55 26.32 -38.97
C LEU A 34 -2.30 26.65 -37.66
N LEU A 35 -3.59 26.32 -37.58
CA LEU A 35 -4.39 26.53 -36.37
C LEU A 35 -3.93 25.66 -35.20
N VAL A 36 -3.53 24.41 -35.45
CA VAL A 36 -2.98 23.51 -34.42
C VAL A 36 -1.62 24.00 -33.94
N LEU A 37 -0.75 24.46 -34.83
CA LEU A 37 0.56 24.99 -34.46
C LEU A 37 0.44 26.31 -33.68
N LEU A 38 -0.50 27.19 -34.05
CA LEU A 38 -0.79 28.42 -33.29
C LEU A 38 -1.39 28.12 -31.91
N ALA A 39 -2.23 27.09 -31.79
CA ALA A 39 -2.77 26.65 -30.49
C ALA A 39 -1.71 26.04 -29.58
N LEU A 40 -0.71 25.36 -30.16
CA LEU A 40 0.41 24.76 -29.41
C LEU A 40 1.47 25.80 -29.00
N ASP A 41 1.75 26.82 -29.83
CA ASP A 41 2.67 27.92 -29.47
C ASP A 41 2.07 28.85 -28.40
N GLY A 42 0.74 29.01 -28.36
CA GLY A 42 0.04 29.77 -27.31
C GLY A 42 0.12 29.15 -25.90
N TYR A 43 0.53 27.88 -25.80
CA TYR A 43 0.70 27.18 -24.52
C TYR A 43 2.08 27.41 -23.88
N ALA A 44 3.00 28.07 -24.59
CA ALA A 44 4.33 28.43 -24.09
C ALA A 44 4.39 29.89 -23.60
N GLY A 45 3.84 30.15 -22.41
CA GLY A 45 4.43 31.11 -21.49
C GLY A 45 4.22 32.62 -21.70
N TYR A 46 3.03 33.07 -22.11
CA TYR A 46 2.62 34.47 -21.92
C TYR A 46 1.32 34.60 -21.12
N SER A 47 1.44 35.15 -19.90
CA SER A 47 0.30 35.63 -19.11
C SER A 47 -0.20 36.94 -19.73
N ILE A 48 -1.21 36.88 -20.59
CA ILE A 48 -1.96 38.07 -20.99
C ILE A 48 -3.09 38.25 -19.97
N SER A 49 -2.95 39.24 -19.10
CA SER A 49 -4.05 39.68 -18.23
C SER A 49 -5.05 40.48 -19.07
N ILE A 50 -6.12 39.82 -19.51
CA ILE A 50 -7.26 40.48 -20.15
C ILE A 50 -8.26 40.80 -19.06
N ASP A 51 -8.28 42.07 -18.63
CA ASP A 51 -9.25 42.59 -17.69
C ASP A 51 -10.53 42.96 -18.46
N VAL A 52 -11.36 41.95 -18.72
CA VAL A 52 -12.69 42.15 -19.29
C VAL A 52 -13.67 41.47 -18.35
N ALA A 53 -14.61 42.25 -17.82
CA ALA A 53 -15.76 41.77 -17.05
C ALA A 53 -16.71 40.96 -17.96
N VAL A 54 -16.26 39.78 -18.37
CA VAL A 54 -17.05 38.82 -19.12
C VAL A 54 -17.91 38.07 -18.10
N LYS A 55 -19.23 38.24 -18.20
CA LYS A 55 -20.17 37.51 -17.34
C LYS A 55 -19.87 36.00 -17.42
N PRO A 56 -19.85 35.25 -16.29
CA PRO A 56 -19.43 33.85 -16.26
C PRO A 56 -20.08 32.95 -17.31
N TRP A 57 -21.31 33.25 -17.72
CA TRP A 57 -22.02 32.50 -18.77
C TRP A 57 -21.35 32.60 -20.15
N ALA A 58 -20.73 33.73 -20.51
CA ALA A 58 -20.08 33.90 -21.81
C ALA A 58 -18.77 33.09 -21.91
N PHE A 59 -18.07 32.89 -20.79
CA PHE A 59 -16.94 31.97 -20.72
C PHE A 59 -17.39 30.52 -20.92
N ARG A 60 -18.52 30.11 -20.32
CA ARG A 60 -19.10 28.77 -20.51
C ARG A 60 -19.53 28.52 -21.96
N VAL A 61 -20.13 29.52 -22.62
CA VAL A 61 -20.50 29.45 -24.04
C VAL A 61 -19.26 29.32 -24.93
N PHE A 62 -18.20 30.09 -24.65
CA PHE A 62 -16.95 30.03 -25.40
C PHE A 62 -16.28 28.66 -25.32
N TYR A 63 -16.16 28.08 -24.12
CA TYR A 63 -15.56 26.74 -23.95
C TYR A 63 -16.43 25.63 -24.57
N SER A 64 -17.76 25.78 -24.53
CA SER A 64 -18.66 24.84 -25.19
C SER A 64 -18.51 24.89 -26.72
N LEU A 65 -18.38 26.09 -27.29
CA LEU A 65 -18.11 26.27 -28.71
C LEU A 65 -16.74 25.72 -29.12
N LEU A 66 -15.70 25.94 -28.30
CA LEU A 66 -14.35 25.41 -28.53
C LEU A 66 -14.31 23.88 -28.46
N GLY A 67 -15.03 23.28 -27.51
CA GLY A 67 -15.21 21.83 -27.42
C GLY A 67 -15.92 21.27 -28.66
N PHE A 68 -16.95 21.97 -29.14
CA PHE A 68 -17.68 21.59 -30.35
C PHE A 68 -16.82 21.69 -31.62
N THR A 69 -16.03 22.76 -31.81
CA THR A 69 -15.12 22.87 -32.95
C THR A 69 -14.03 21.79 -32.93
N ASN A 70 -13.45 21.48 -31.75
CA ASN A 70 -12.49 20.40 -31.62
C ASN A 70 -13.09 19.04 -31.98
N LEU A 71 -14.34 18.79 -31.57
CA LEU A 71 -15.06 17.57 -31.94
C LEU A 71 -15.31 17.50 -33.45
N VAL A 72 -15.76 18.59 -34.08
CA VAL A 72 -15.98 18.64 -35.53
C VAL A 72 -14.67 18.42 -36.30
N VAL A 73 -13.55 19.02 -35.87
CA VAL A 73 -12.24 18.81 -36.49
C VAL A 73 -11.79 17.35 -36.33
N ALA A 74 -11.95 16.76 -35.16
CA ALA A 74 -11.63 15.34 -34.93
C ALA A 74 -12.45 14.42 -35.86
N VAL A 75 -13.76 14.69 -36.00
CA VAL A 75 -14.64 13.94 -36.92
C VAL A 75 -14.20 14.11 -38.37
N ILE A 76 -13.85 15.32 -38.82
CA ILE A 76 -13.37 15.57 -40.18
C ILE A 76 -12.07 14.81 -40.46
N VAL A 77 -11.12 14.81 -39.51
CA VAL A 77 -9.85 14.08 -39.63
C VAL A 77 -10.10 12.57 -39.70
N ILE A 78 -10.97 12.04 -38.85
CA ILE A 78 -11.33 10.62 -38.84
C ILE A 78 -11.99 10.20 -40.16
N VAL A 79 -12.95 10.98 -40.66
CA VAL A 79 -13.61 10.71 -41.95
C VAL A 79 -12.62 10.83 -43.12
N GLY A 80 -11.70 11.80 -43.06
CA GLY A 80 -10.63 11.95 -44.05
C GLY A 80 -9.70 10.73 -44.10
N LEU A 81 -9.24 10.28 -42.93
CA LEU A 81 -8.40 9.08 -42.82
C LEU A 81 -9.14 7.81 -43.25
N ALA A 82 -10.41 7.66 -42.88
CA ALA A 82 -11.24 6.54 -43.32
C ALA A 82 -11.40 6.49 -44.85
N ARG A 83 -11.59 7.65 -45.51
CA ARG A 83 -11.66 7.75 -46.97
C ARG A 83 -10.33 7.42 -47.65
N VAL A 84 -9.20 7.85 -47.08
CA VAL A 84 -7.86 7.50 -47.58
C VAL A 84 -7.62 5.99 -47.46
N CYS A 85 -8.01 5.38 -46.34
CA CYS A 85 -7.91 3.93 -46.15
C CYS A 85 -8.81 3.15 -47.13
N ALA A 86 -10.04 3.61 -47.38
CA ALA A 86 -10.96 2.99 -48.33
C ALA A 86 -10.51 3.14 -49.80
N ALA A 87 -9.92 4.29 -50.16
CA ALA A 87 -9.39 4.52 -51.51
C ALA A 87 -8.14 3.68 -51.81
N ALA A 88 -7.42 3.22 -50.78
CA ALA A 88 -6.25 2.35 -50.94
C ALA A 88 -6.61 0.85 -51.12
N GLU A 89 -7.89 0.48 -51.01
CA GLU A 89 -8.36 -0.91 -51.02
C GLU A 89 -8.31 -1.60 -52.41
N PRO A 90 -8.65 -0.95 -53.54
CA PRO A 90 -8.58 -1.58 -54.87
C PRO A 90 -7.14 -1.91 -55.31
N SER A 91 -6.15 -1.15 -54.83
CA SER A 91 -4.74 -1.32 -55.18
C SER A 91 -4.06 -2.46 -54.42
N ARG A 92 -4.65 -2.95 -53.32
CA ARG A 92 -4.04 -3.94 -52.41
C ARG A 92 -4.51 -5.38 -52.63
N LEU A 93 -5.61 -5.59 -53.37
CA LEU A 93 -6.11 -6.92 -53.71
C LEU A 93 -5.21 -7.73 -54.68
N ARG A 94 -4.07 -7.17 -55.11
CA ARG A 94 -3.05 -7.89 -55.90
C ARG A 94 -1.71 -8.12 -55.16
N ALA A 95 -1.56 -7.60 -53.95
CA ALA A 95 -0.32 -7.73 -53.18
C ALA A 95 -0.47 -8.81 -52.09
N GLY A 96 0.54 -9.69 -51.96
CA GLY A 96 0.51 -10.87 -51.09
C GLY A 96 0.36 -10.60 -49.59
N SER A 97 0.53 -11.66 -48.77
CA SER A 97 0.20 -11.73 -47.33
C SER A 97 0.62 -10.54 -46.46
N TYR A 98 1.69 -9.84 -46.82
CA TYR A 98 2.17 -8.64 -46.13
C TYR A 98 1.19 -7.44 -46.22
N ALA A 99 0.54 -7.23 -47.37
CA ALA A 99 -0.40 -6.13 -47.56
C ALA A 99 -1.71 -6.31 -46.76
N GLN A 100 -2.06 -7.57 -46.48
CA GLN A 100 -3.21 -7.93 -45.65
C GLN A 100 -2.93 -7.65 -44.17
N ALA A 101 -1.71 -7.93 -43.70
CA ALA A 101 -1.26 -7.58 -42.36
C ALA A 101 -1.24 -6.06 -42.13
N GLU A 102 -0.72 -5.28 -43.08
CA GLU A 102 -0.76 -3.81 -43.00
C GLU A 102 -2.18 -3.24 -43.02
N ALA A 103 -3.11 -3.85 -43.77
CA ALA A 103 -4.51 -3.42 -43.79
C ALA A 103 -5.21 -3.67 -42.45
N ILE A 104 -4.95 -4.81 -41.81
CA ILE A 104 -5.45 -5.13 -40.47
C ILE A 104 -4.87 -4.16 -39.44
N TRP A 105 -3.56 -3.89 -39.51
CA TRP A 105 -2.89 -2.96 -38.61
C TRP A 105 -3.41 -1.52 -38.77
N SER A 106 -3.65 -1.07 -40.01
CA SER A 106 -4.19 0.26 -40.31
C SER A 106 -5.62 0.43 -39.80
N ARG A 107 -6.48 -0.59 -39.90
CA ARG A 107 -7.84 -0.56 -39.35
C ARG A 107 -7.84 -0.55 -37.82
N ALA A 108 -6.93 -1.30 -37.20
CA ALA A 108 -6.75 -1.29 -35.76
C ALA A 108 -6.28 0.09 -35.25
N LEU A 109 -5.31 0.69 -35.92
CA LEU A 109 -4.80 2.02 -35.60
C LEU A 109 -5.86 3.11 -35.78
N LEU A 110 -6.66 3.04 -36.86
CA LEU A 110 -7.75 3.98 -37.11
C LEU A 110 -8.84 3.89 -36.02
N ARG A 111 -9.19 2.66 -35.59
CA ARG A 111 -10.13 2.45 -34.47
C ARG A 111 -9.56 3.01 -33.16
N GLN A 112 -8.29 2.78 -32.87
CA GLN A 112 -7.64 3.33 -31.67
C GLN A 112 -7.57 4.85 -31.68
N LEU A 113 -7.28 5.48 -32.83
CA LEU A 113 -7.30 6.94 -32.97
C LEU A 113 -8.70 7.52 -32.82
N CYS A 114 -9.75 6.85 -33.32
CA CYS A 114 -11.13 7.26 -33.10
C CYS A 114 -11.50 7.24 -31.61
N VAL A 115 -11.12 6.18 -30.89
CA VAL A 115 -11.39 6.08 -29.45
C VAL A 115 -10.56 7.09 -28.66
N ALA A 116 -9.28 7.26 -28.99
CA ALA A 116 -8.39 8.18 -28.29
C ALA A 116 -8.75 9.66 -28.48
N LEU A 117 -9.39 10.02 -29.59
CA LEU A 117 -9.77 11.41 -29.87
C LEU A 117 -11.23 11.72 -29.52
N VAL A 118 -12.16 10.82 -29.80
CA VAL A 118 -13.59 11.07 -29.60
C VAL A 118 -14.00 10.87 -28.14
N LEU A 119 -13.41 9.88 -27.46
CA LEU A 119 -13.82 9.51 -26.11
C LEU A 119 -13.43 10.58 -25.07
N PRO A 120 -12.22 11.18 -25.09
CA PRO A 120 -11.90 12.28 -24.17
C PRO A 120 -12.74 13.53 -24.41
N CYS A 121 -13.08 13.85 -25.67
CA CYS A 121 -13.99 14.96 -25.99
C CYS A 121 -15.40 14.70 -25.46
N PHE A 122 -15.89 13.46 -25.53
CA PHE A 122 -17.18 13.06 -24.97
C PHE A 122 -17.17 13.11 -23.43
N PHE A 123 -16.14 12.56 -22.78
CA PHE A 123 -16.02 12.56 -21.32
C PHE A 123 -15.80 13.96 -20.74
N ALA A 124 -15.01 14.81 -21.39
CA ALA A 124 -14.85 16.20 -20.98
C ALA A 124 -16.18 16.95 -21.06
N SER A 125 -16.98 16.70 -22.10
CA SER A 125 -18.33 17.27 -22.23
C SER A 125 -19.30 16.72 -21.18
N ALA A 126 -19.23 15.43 -20.87
CA ALA A 126 -20.09 14.78 -19.87
C ALA A 126 -19.74 15.18 -18.42
N LEU A 127 -18.45 15.29 -18.08
CA LEU A 127 -17.99 15.78 -16.77
C LEU A 127 -18.41 17.23 -16.55
N TYR A 128 -18.27 18.07 -17.58
CA TYR A 128 -18.72 19.45 -17.52
C TYR A 128 -20.25 19.56 -17.32
N PHE A 129 -21.01 18.66 -17.94
CA PHE A 129 -22.46 18.56 -17.74
C PHE A 129 -22.82 18.06 -16.34
N ALA A 130 -22.10 17.07 -15.81
CA ALA A 130 -22.29 16.55 -14.46
C ALA A 130 -21.97 17.57 -13.37
N GLU A 131 -20.91 18.38 -13.55
CA GLU A 131 -20.53 19.44 -12.62
C GLU A 131 -21.55 20.59 -12.63
N ALA A 132 -22.06 20.96 -13.81
CA ALA A 132 -23.18 21.90 -13.94
C ALA A 132 -24.47 21.37 -13.29
N PHE A 133 -24.72 20.06 -13.35
CA PHE A 133 -25.86 19.40 -12.73
C PHE A 133 -25.73 19.35 -11.19
N ASN A 134 -24.54 19.00 -10.67
CA ASN A 134 -24.28 18.89 -9.24
C ASN A 134 -24.31 20.26 -8.54
N SER A 135 -23.82 21.30 -9.20
CA SER A 135 -23.91 22.69 -8.71
C SER A 135 -25.35 23.17 -8.55
N HIS A 136 -26.30 22.63 -9.32
CA HIS A 136 -27.72 23.01 -9.24
C HIS A 136 -28.49 22.20 -8.19
N TRP A 137 -28.05 20.98 -7.89
CA TRP A 137 -28.73 20.07 -6.94
C TRP A 137 -28.19 20.15 -5.50
N GLY A 138 -26.96 20.63 -5.30
CA GLY A 138 -26.35 20.79 -3.96
C GLY A 138 -27.06 21.77 -3.04
N GLU A 139 -27.88 22.68 -3.57
CA GLU A 139 -28.69 23.62 -2.78
C GLU A 139 -29.99 23.00 -2.21
N LEU A 140 -30.41 21.83 -2.71
CA LEU A 140 -31.72 21.24 -2.37
C LEU A 140 -31.70 20.25 -1.19
N PHE A 141 -30.54 19.79 -0.72
CA PHE A 141 -30.46 18.78 0.35
C PHE A 141 -29.27 18.97 1.32
N PRO A 142 -29.48 19.50 2.55
CA PRO A 142 -28.40 19.60 3.54
C PRO A 142 -28.11 18.23 4.18
N LYS A 143 -26.84 17.81 4.13
CA LYS A 143 -26.35 16.55 4.71
C LYS A 143 -26.34 16.60 6.24
N LYS A 144 -26.98 15.62 6.87
CA LYS A 144 -26.99 15.41 8.33
C LYS A 144 -25.91 14.40 8.70
N GLN A 145 -24.78 14.86 9.24
CA GLN A 145 -23.75 13.99 9.82
C GLN A 145 -24.22 13.46 11.18
N LYS A 146 -24.21 12.14 11.37
CA LYS A 146 -24.39 11.47 12.66
C LYS A 146 -23.02 10.96 13.10
N GLY A 147 -22.53 11.46 14.22
CA GLY A 147 -21.22 11.13 14.79
C GLY A 147 -21.16 9.71 15.34
N MET A 148 -20.00 9.09 15.13
CA MET A 148 -19.60 7.77 15.60
C MET A 148 -19.36 7.83 17.12
N GLY A 149 -20.01 6.95 17.88
CA GLY A 149 -19.82 6.82 19.32
C GLY A 149 -18.56 6.00 19.64
N ASN A 150 -17.38 6.60 19.52
CA ASN A 150 -16.19 6.09 20.20
C ASN A 150 -16.29 6.47 21.68
N ARG A 151 -15.94 5.54 22.59
CA ARG A 151 -15.46 5.95 23.92
C ARG A 151 -14.27 6.86 23.65
N SER A 152 -14.49 8.16 23.79
CA SER A 152 -13.49 9.17 23.48
C SER A 152 -12.24 8.87 24.29
N THR A 153 -11.11 8.73 23.61
CA THR A 153 -9.76 8.66 24.16
C THR A 153 -9.55 9.73 25.24
N SER A 154 -10.29 10.85 25.21
CA SER A 154 -10.30 11.87 26.27
C SER A 154 -10.51 11.33 27.69
N GLN A 155 -11.33 10.28 27.90
CA GLN A 155 -11.58 9.77 29.26
C GLN A 155 -10.37 9.05 29.89
N ILE A 156 -9.46 8.50 29.08
CA ILE A 156 -8.20 7.91 29.56
C ILE A 156 -7.17 9.03 29.83
N LEU A 157 -7.24 10.12 29.08
CA LEU A 157 -6.23 11.19 29.06
C LEU A 157 -6.39 12.23 30.18
N ASP A 158 -7.62 12.45 30.68
CA ASP A 158 -7.88 13.47 31.70
C ASP A 158 -7.51 13.05 33.14
N ALA A 159 -7.06 11.80 33.37
CA ALA A 159 -6.74 11.30 34.70
C ALA A 159 -5.37 11.76 35.25
N ASP A 160 -4.44 12.20 34.39
CA ASP A 160 -3.05 12.48 34.77
C ASP A 160 -2.71 13.98 34.89
N ALA A 161 -3.64 14.89 34.56
CA ALA A 161 -3.38 16.32 34.61
C ALA A 161 -4.44 17.06 35.45
N SER A 162 -4.00 17.61 36.58
CA SER A 162 -4.64 18.69 37.37
C SER A 162 -5.68 18.29 38.43
N SER A 163 -5.23 17.89 39.63
CA SER A 163 -5.70 18.46 40.92
C SER A 163 -4.97 17.85 42.13
N PRO A 164 -4.28 18.64 42.97
CA PRO A 164 -3.74 18.16 44.24
C PRO A 164 -4.87 18.12 45.28
N GLY A 165 -5.69 17.08 45.24
CA GLY A 165 -6.66 16.80 46.31
C GLY A 165 -8.01 16.31 45.81
N GLY A 166 -8.24 14.99 45.91
CA GLY A 166 -9.56 14.40 45.80
C GLY A 166 -9.62 13.21 44.85
N GLN A 167 -9.64 12.01 45.44
CA GLN A 167 -9.97 10.72 44.80
C GLN A 167 -9.03 10.27 43.68
N GLN A 168 -8.01 9.48 44.06
CA GLN A 168 -7.37 8.52 43.14
C GLN A 168 -8.47 7.59 42.60
N SER A 169 -9.03 7.93 41.45
CA SER A 169 -9.77 6.99 40.62
C SER A 169 -8.85 5.80 40.38
N SER A 170 -9.16 4.66 41.00
CA SER A 170 -8.39 3.45 40.78
C SER A 170 -8.50 3.11 39.29
N ALA A 171 -7.43 3.35 38.53
CA ALA A 171 -7.37 3.02 37.11
C ALA A 171 -7.94 1.61 36.88
N SER A 172 -8.85 1.49 35.93
CA SER A 172 -9.55 0.23 35.70
C SER A 172 -8.53 -0.86 35.32
N SER A 173 -8.88 -2.13 35.54
CA SER A 173 -8.04 -3.25 35.10
C SER A 173 -7.77 -3.21 33.58
N TRP A 174 -8.70 -2.63 32.82
CA TRP A 174 -8.52 -2.33 31.40
C TRP A 174 -7.34 -1.39 31.17
N ASP A 175 -7.35 -0.21 31.80
CA ASP A 175 -6.32 0.82 31.61
C ASP A 175 -4.93 0.33 32.04
N LYS A 176 -4.87 -0.43 33.15
CA LYS A 176 -3.62 -1.05 33.61
C LYS A 176 -3.06 -2.03 32.57
N THR A 177 -3.93 -2.79 31.91
CA THR A 177 -3.52 -3.74 30.86
C THR A 177 -3.07 -3.00 29.61
N VAL A 178 -3.79 -1.94 29.17
CA VAL A 178 -3.38 -1.08 28.05
C VAL A 178 -2.02 -0.44 28.32
N GLN A 179 -1.83 0.13 29.52
CA GLN A 179 -0.59 0.75 29.93
C GLN A 179 0.55 -0.28 29.98
N SER A 180 0.33 -1.44 30.59
CA SER A 180 1.30 -2.55 30.58
C SER A 180 1.67 -2.97 29.16
N LEU A 181 0.70 -3.14 28.28
CA LEU A 181 0.92 -3.57 26.90
C LEU A 181 1.73 -2.54 26.09
N SER A 182 1.41 -1.26 26.25
CA SER A 182 2.12 -0.14 25.58
C SER A 182 3.59 -0.02 25.99
N GLY A 183 3.93 -0.39 27.23
CA GLY A 183 5.30 -0.31 27.76
C GLY A 183 6.23 -1.46 27.33
N ARG A 184 5.70 -2.49 26.67
CA ARG A 184 6.46 -3.68 26.23
C ARG A 184 7.24 -3.36 24.96
N SER A 185 8.36 -2.67 25.14
CA SER A 185 9.26 -2.31 24.06
C SER A 185 10.64 -2.94 24.30
N LEU A 186 11.30 -3.33 23.21
CA LEU A 186 12.69 -3.80 23.23
C LEU A 186 13.54 -2.99 22.25
N LYS A 187 14.81 -2.83 22.55
CA LYS A 187 15.75 -2.22 21.63
C LYS A 187 16.07 -3.18 20.48
N VAL A 188 16.40 -2.63 19.32
CA VAL A 188 16.86 -3.43 18.18
C VAL A 188 18.12 -4.26 18.50
N GLU A 189 19.01 -3.76 19.37
CA GLU A 189 20.19 -4.53 19.83
C GLU A 189 19.80 -5.78 20.63
N GLU A 190 18.80 -5.66 21.51
CA GLU A 190 18.27 -6.76 22.33
C GLU A 190 17.61 -7.83 21.44
N LEU A 191 16.94 -7.42 20.36
CA LEU A 191 16.36 -8.34 19.37
C LEU A 191 17.44 -9.14 18.64
N VAL A 192 18.51 -8.46 18.20
CA VAL A 192 19.61 -9.11 17.46
C VAL A 192 20.41 -10.03 18.39
N GLU A 193 20.62 -9.64 19.64
CA GLU A 193 21.22 -10.50 20.67
C GLU A 193 20.39 -11.75 20.92
N PHE A 194 19.07 -11.61 21.06
CA PHE A 194 18.17 -12.75 21.16
C PHE A 194 18.30 -13.66 19.93
N PHE A 195 18.28 -13.10 18.72
CA PHE A 195 18.44 -13.85 17.48
C PHE A 195 19.76 -14.64 17.45
N CYS A 196 20.87 -14.06 17.92
CA CYS A 196 22.17 -14.72 17.96
C CYS A 196 22.24 -15.93 18.90
N ARG A 197 21.26 -16.09 19.80
CA ARG A 197 21.16 -17.23 20.74
C ARG A 197 20.31 -18.39 20.19
N LEU A 198 19.78 -18.27 18.97
CA LEU A 198 18.96 -19.29 18.31
C LEU A 198 19.83 -20.22 17.43
N GLY A 199 19.38 -21.46 17.26
CA GLY A 199 19.98 -22.48 16.41
C GLY A 199 20.98 -23.37 17.16
N PRO A 200 21.56 -24.41 16.55
CA PRO A 200 22.38 -25.41 17.25
C PRO A 200 23.72 -24.87 17.78
N ARG A 201 24.00 -23.59 17.56
CA ARG A 201 25.27 -22.96 17.90
C ARG A 201 25.26 -22.57 19.36
N ARG A 202 26.32 -22.94 20.09
CA ARG A 202 26.63 -22.31 21.36
C ARG A 202 26.97 -20.85 21.10
N ASP A 203 26.51 -19.98 21.97
CA ASP A 203 26.93 -18.58 21.90
C ASP A 203 28.44 -18.45 22.20
N ALA A 204 28.99 -17.25 22.04
CA ALA A 204 30.42 -17.01 22.30
C ALA A 204 30.83 -17.31 23.75
N SER A 205 29.87 -17.40 24.69
CA SER A 205 30.09 -17.76 26.09
C SER A 205 30.05 -19.27 26.35
N GLY A 206 29.70 -20.07 25.34
CA GLY A 206 29.56 -21.52 25.44
C GLY A 206 28.22 -21.97 26.03
N ALA A 207 27.26 -21.07 26.23
CA ALA A 207 25.95 -21.39 26.75
C ALA A 207 25.15 -22.23 25.75
N GLU A 208 24.23 -23.04 26.28
CA GLU A 208 23.33 -23.84 25.47
C GLU A 208 22.42 -22.94 24.64
N ALA A 209 22.18 -23.34 23.39
CA ALA A 209 21.28 -22.63 22.51
C ALA A 209 19.87 -22.61 23.08
N VAL A 210 19.19 -21.48 22.96
CA VAL A 210 17.82 -21.31 23.47
C VAL A 210 16.85 -22.22 22.71
N MET A 211 17.06 -22.36 21.41
CA MET A 211 16.24 -23.20 20.53
C MET A 211 17.18 -23.92 19.53
N PRO A 212 17.71 -25.09 19.88
CA PRO A 212 18.69 -25.80 19.06
C PRO A 212 18.18 -26.19 17.66
N SER A 213 16.87 -26.39 17.50
CA SER A 213 16.24 -26.75 16.22
C SER A 213 16.08 -25.60 15.23
N TYR A 214 16.34 -24.36 15.65
CA TYR A 214 16.07 -23.19 14.82
C TYR A 214 16.92 -23.18 13.53
N ASP A 215 16.23 -22.98 12.41
CA ASP A 215 16.82 -22.75 11.09
C ASP A 215 16.31 -21.41 10.54
N PRO A 216 17.19 -20.44 10.22
CA PRO A 216 16.77 -19.11 9.78
C PRO A 216 15.94 -19.10 8.48
N TRP A 217 15.98 -20.17 7.68
CA TRP A 217 15.26 -20.25 6.40
C TRP A 217 13.98 -21.08 6.47
N LEU A 218 13.68 -21.69 7.62
CA LEU A 218 12.52 -22.56 7.81
C LEU A 218 11.69 -22.19 9.06
N SER A 219 12.34 -21.78 10.14
CA SER A 219 11.67 -21.44 11.39
C SER A 219 10.88 -20.15 11.28
N THR A 220 9.59 -20.27 11.55
CA THR A 220 8.64 -19.17 11.60
C THR A 220 8.73 -18.43 12.93
N THR A 221 8.13 -17.24 12.99
CA THR A 221 7.96 -16.51 14.25
C THR A 221 7.16 -17.34 15.27
N SER A 222 6.18 -18.14 14.81
CA SER A 222 5.45 -19.08 15.69
C SER A 222 6.38 -20.11 16.34
N ASP A 223 7.32 -20.67 15.58
CA ASP A 223 8.30 -21.64 16.10
C ASP A 223 9.18 -21.01 17.17
N VAL A 224 9.70 -19.80 16.91
CA VAL A 224 10.54 -19.08 17.88
C VAL A 224 9.76 -18.66 19.11
N VAL A 225 8.50 -18.25 18.96
CA VAL A 225 7.68 -17.90 20.13
C VAL A 225 7.48 -19.11 21.04
N ARG A 226 7.19 -20.28 20.48
CA ARG A 226 6.95 -21.51 21.25
C ARG A 226 8.23 -22.17 21.77
N GLY A 227 9.27 -22.21 20.95
CA GLY A 227 10.54 -22.89 21.24
C GLY A 227 11.51 -22.06 22.08
N ALA A 228 11.40 -20.73 22.07
CA ALA A 228 12.33 -19.84 22.77
C ALA A 228 11.63 -18.83 23.68
N ILE A 229 10.73 -17.99 23.14
CA ILE A 229 10.19 -16.84 23.87
C ILE A 229 9.36 -17.29 25.08
N ILE A 230 8.40 -18.20 24.90
CA ILE A 230 7.57 -18.71 26.00
C ILE A 230 8.45 -19.37 27.10
N PRO A 231 9.37 -20.30 26.79
CA PRO A 231 10.27 -20.86 27.80
C PRO A 231 11.10 -19.81 28.55
N LEU A 232 11.65 -18.82 27.85
CA LEU A 232 12.45 -17.76 28.46
C LEU A 232 11.62 -16.74 29.25
N SER A 233 10.32 -16.66 29.01
CA SER A 233 9.43 -15.71 29.69
C SER A 233 8.84 -16.26 30.99
N ARG A 234 9.42 -17.33 31.53
CA ARG A 234 8.96 -17.96 32.78
C ARG A 234 9.70 -17.42 33.99
N ALA A 235 8.95 -17.13 35.05
CA ALA A 235 9.47 -16.83 36.37
C ALA A 235 8.86 -17.81 37.38
N GLY A 236 9.55 -18.93 37.60
CA GLY A 236 9.03 -20.06 38.39
C GLY A 236 7.78 -20.68 37.73
N ASN A 237 6.65 -20.59 38.43
CA ASN A 237 5.35 -21.06 37.95
C ASN A 237 4.53 -19.96 37.24
N SER A 238 5.00 -18.72 37.18
CA SER A 238 4.30 -17.62 36.51
C SER A 238 4.88 -17.36 35.11
N GLY A 239 4.05 -16.79 34.24
CA GLY A 239 4.47 -16.28 32.93
C GLY A 239 4.59 -14.76 32.99
N LEU A 240 5.62 -14.21 32.36
CA LEU A 240 5.82 -12.77 32.19
C LEU A 240 5.80 -12.42 30.70
N ALA A 241 5.69 -11.13 30.38
CA ALA A 241 6.06 -10.66 29.05
C ALA A 241 7.57 -10.82 28.85
N TYR A 242 8.02 -11.23 27.66
CA TYR A 242 9.44 -11.45 27.39
C TYR A 242 10.31 -10.21 27.66
N THR A 243 9.79 -9.02 27.36
CA THR A 243 10.47 -7.75 27.64
C THR A 243 10.78 -7.55 29.12
N ASN A 244 9.99 -8.15 30.02
CA ASN A 244 10.20 -8.09 31.47
C ASN A 244 11.32 -9.04 31.94
N CYS A 245 11.74 -9.97 31.08
CA CYS A 245 12.81 -10.92 31.34
C CYS A 245 14.17 -10.45 30.78
N LEU A 246 14.19 -9.34 30.04
CA LEU A 246 15.43 -8.78 29.50
C LEU A 246 16.32 -8.21 30.61
N PRO A 247 17.66 -8.28 30.48
CA PRO A 247 18.57 -7.65 31.43
C PRO A 247 18.25 -6.17 31.61
N GLY A 248 18.11 -5.72 32.86
CA GLY A 248 17.78 -4.33 33.19
C GLY A 248 16.28 -4.02 33.26
N ALA A 249 15.39 -4.96 32.91
CA ALA A 249 13.94 -4.76 33.00
C ALA A 249 13.44 -4.53 34.45
N ALA A 250 14.09 -5.11 35.46
CA ALA A 250 13.71 -4.91 36.86
C ALA A 250 13.99 -3.49 37.39
N ALA A 251 15.00 -2.80 36.84
CA ALA A 251 15.29 -1.40 37.16
C ALA A 251 14.46 -0.43 36.30
N SER A 252 13.84 -0.95 35.24
CA SER A 252 13.04 -0.24 34.25
C SER A 252 11.72 -0.97 34.10
N ILE A 253 10.86 -0.93 35.13
CA ILE A 253 9.42 -1.17 34.93
C ILE A 253 9.00 -0.10 33.92
N SER A 254 9.00 -0.53 32.65
CA SER A 254 9.35 0.26 31.47
C SER A 254 8.45 1.48 31.31
N THR A 255 8.95 2.63 31.74
CA THR A 255 8.41 3.95 31.37
C THR A 255 8.75 4.31 29.92
N THR A 256 9.66 3.57 29.28
CA THR A 256 10.13 3.89 27.93
C THR A 256 9.23 3.24 26.89
N LEU A 257 8.41 4.09 26.29
CA LEU A 257 7.54 3.72 25.18
C LEU A 257 8.36 3.35 23.93
N PRO A 258 7.81 2.50 23.05
CA PRO A 258 8.42 2.22 21.75
C PRO A 258 8.50 3.49 20.89
N ASP A 259 9.49 3.55 20.02
CA ASP A 259 9.55 4.53 18.93
C ASP A 259 8.77 4.04 17.71
N CYS A 260 8.71 2.71 17.53
CA CYS A 260 8.10 2.07 16.37
C CYS A 260 7.24 0.87 16.77
N MET A 261 6.00 0.82 16.27
CA MET A 261 5.15 -0.37 16.34
C MET A 261 5.40 -1.24 15.10
N VAL A 262 5.43 -2.56 15.24
CA VAL A 262 5.68 -3.49 14.12
C VAL A 262 4.47 -4.38 13.86
N SER A 263 3.90 -4.28 12.66
CA SER A 263 2.95 -5.29 12.15
C SER A 263 3.71 -6.39 11.41
N HIS A 264 3.45 -7.64 11.79
CA HIS A 264 4.00 -8.82 11.16
C HIS A 264 3.04 -10.01 11.32
N THR A 265 3.30 -11.09 10.58
CA THR A 265 2.59 -12.37 10.76
C THR A 265 3.47 -13.39 11.49
N TRP A 266 2.82 -14.31 12.19
CA TRP A 266 3.46 -15.42 12.90
C TRP A 266 3.88 -16.58 12.01
N SER A 267 3.24 -16.72 10.85
CA SER A 267 3.60 -17.71 9.84
C SER A 267 4.81 -17.30 9.01
N ALA A 268 5.22 -16.02 9.07
CA ALA A 268 6.44 -15.55 8.43
C ALA A 268 7.68 -16.14 9.11
N LEU A 269 8.77 -16.23 8.37
CA LEU A 269 10.09 -16.55 8.91
C LEU A 269 10.48 -15.54 9.99
N PHE A 270 10.99 -16.03 11.12
CA PHE A 270 11.48 -15.13 12.18
C PHE A 270 12.66 -14.29 11.70
N LEU A 271 13.50 -14.86 10.81
CA LEU A 271 14.57 -14.16 10.12
C LEU A 271 14.09 -12.88 9.42
N ASP A 272 12.97 -12.96 8.69
CA ASP A 272 12.47 -11.84 7.91
C ASP A 272 11.96 -10.72 8.82
N LEU A 273 11.30 -11.06 9.95
CA LEU A 273 10.90 -10.08 10.96
C LEU A 273 12.11 -9.34 11.55
N VAL A 274 13.14 -10.07 12.00
CA VAL A 274 14.33 -9.44 12.58
C VAL A 274 15.08 -8.64 11.53
N ALA A 275 15.18 -9.15 10.30
CA ALA A 275 15.81 -8.44 9.20
C ALA A 275 15.09 -7.12 8.88
N ALA A 276 13.75 -7.10 8.86
CA ALA A 276 12.97 -5.90 8.64
C ALA A 276 13.22 -4.87 9.77
N VAL A 277 13.15 -5.28 11.04
CA VAL A 277 13.42 -4.37 12.17
C VAL A 277 14.84 -3.80 12.12
N VAL A 278 15.84 -4.63 11.78
CA VAL A 278 17.23 -4.18 11.65
C VAL A 278 17.43 -3.25 10.44
N ALA A 279 16.82 -3.57 9.30
CA ALA A 279 16.87 -2.73 8.11
C ALA A 279 16.24 -1.35 8.37
N ASP A 280 15.10 -1.32 9.05
CA ASP A 280 14.41 -0.09 9.46
C ASP A 280 15.27 0.74 10.43
N ALA A 281 15.88 0.10 11.43
CA ALA A 281 16.81 0.76 12.35
C ALA A 281 18.11 1.27 11.70
N LEU A 282 18.46 0.74 10.53
CA LEU A 282 19.61 1.15 9.72
C LEU A 282 19.21 2.05 8.54
N GLU A 283 17.93 2.44 8.45
CA GLU A 283 17.36 3.29 7.39
C GLU A 283 17.59 2.72 5.98
N LEU A 284 17.37 1.41 5.83
CA LEU A 284 17.45 0.71 4.54
C LEU A 284 16.05 0.48 3.97
N ASP A 285 15.92 0.58 2.64
CA ASP A 285 14.64 0.42 1.94
C ASP A 285 14.21 -1.06 1.74
N GLU A 286 15.13 -2.01 1.93
CA GLU A 286 14.89 -3.44 1.72
C GLU A 286 15.62 -4.26 2.79
N TYR A 287 15.01 -5.39 3.21
CA TYR A 287 15.60 -6.23 4.26
C TYR A 287 16.31 -7.49 3.74
N GLY A 288 16.21 -7.86 2.46
CA GLY A 288 16.71 -9.15 1.96
C GLY A 288 18.22 -9.36 2.18
N LYS A 289 19.04 -8.33 1.96
CA LYS A 289 20.49 -8.38 2.25
C LYS A 289 20.77 -8.48 3.76
N VAL A 290 19.94 -7.86 4.59
CA VAL A 290 20.04 -7.97 6.05
C VAL A 290 19.71 -9.39 6.49
N ALA A 291 18.68 -10.02 5.93
CA ALA A 291 18.33 -11.42 6.18
C ALA A 291 19.49 -12.37 5.82
N GLN A 292 20.12 -12.20 4.66
CA GLN A 292 21.30 -13.00 4.27
C GLN A 292 22.44 -12.86 5.30
N ARG A 293 22.74 -11.63 5.71
CA ARG A 293 23.77 -11.35 6.73
C ARG A 293 23.41 -11.92 8.11
N LEU A 294 22.15 -11.87 8.52
CA LEU A 294 21.69 -12.44 9.79
C LEU A 294 21.81 -13.97 9.82
N ALA A 295 21.52 -14.65 8.70
CA ALA A 295 21.66 -16.10 8.61
C ALA A 295 23.14 -16.57 8.75
N GLU A 296 24.09 -15.70 8.40
CA GLU A 296 25.51 -15.95 8.58
C GLU A 296 25.97 -15.64 10.02
N PRO A 297 26.65 -16.56 10.74
CA PRO A 297 27.02 -16.35 12.14
C PRO A 297 27.89 -15.10 12.37
N ARG A 298 28.88 -14.88 11.50
CA ARG A 298 29.72 -13.67 11.56
C ARG A 298 28.98 -12.42 11.09
N GLY A 299 27.98 -12.59 10.22
CA GLY A 299 27.17 -11.48 9.70
C GLY A 299 26.24 -10.91 10.77
N ALA A 300 25.58 -11.77 11.55
CA ALA A 300 24.72 -11.35 12.67
C ALA A 300 25.49 -10.55 13.73
N GLN A 301 26.70 -11.00 14.11
CA GLN A 301 27.54 -10.27 15.08
C GLN A 301 27.99 -8.89 14.55
N LYS A 302 28.34 -8.79 13.26
CA LYS A 302 28.67 -7.50 12.64
C LYS A 302 27.46 -6.56 12.60
N LEU A 303 26.27 -7.09 12.29
CA LEU A 303 25.03 -6.32 12.33
C LEU A 303 24.73 -5.81 13.74
N LEU A 304 24.93 -6.62 14.77
CA LEU A 304 24.77 -6.18 16.16
C LEU A 304 25.67 -4.97 16.49
N GLN A 305 26.94 -5.01 16.06
CA GLN A 305 27.87 -3.89 16.25
C GLN A 305 27.44 -2.64 15.46
N GLU A 306 26.94 -2.81 14.24
CA GLU A 306 26.43 -1.71 13.41
C GLU A 306 25.20 -1.05 14.06
N VAL A 307 24.26 -1.86 14.53
CA VAL A 307 23.04 -1.42 15.22
C VAL A 307 23.39 -0.65 16.49
N ARG A 308 24.24 -1.21 17.37
CA ARG A 308 24.70 -0.54 18.61
C ARG A 308 25.30 0.83 18.38
N ARG A 309 25.96 1.03 17.23
CA ARG A 309 26.59 2.30 16.85
C ARG A 309 25.60 3.31 16.28
N LYS A 310 24.54 2.84 15.59
CA LYS A 310 23.68 3.69 14.77
C LYS A 310 22.30 3.94 15.36
N SER A 311 21.77 3.04 16.18
CA SER A 311 20.37 3.09 16.60
C SER A 311 20.21 2.70 18.06
N CYS A 312 19.43 3.50 18.77
CA CYS A 312 18.91 3.20 20.10
C CYS A 312 17.39 2.96 20.08
N GLN A 313 16.81 2.80 18.88
CA GLN A 313 15.37 2.71 18.69
C GLN A 313 14.76 1.50 19.40
N ARG A 314 13.57 1.72 19.95
CA ARG A 314 12.76 0.71 20.61
C ARG A 314 11.56 0.34 19.76
N TYR A 315 11.30 -0.96 19.72
CA TYR A 315 10.25 -1.55 18.92
C TYR A 315 9.24 -2.25 19.82
N TRP A 316 7.96 -2.04 19.50
CA TRP A 316 6.87 -2.86 20.01
C TRP A 316 6.55 -3.93 18.96
N ILE A 317 6.66 -5.20 19.34
CA ILE A 317 6.49 -6.34 18.45
C ILE A 317 5.49 -7.31 19.09
N CYS A 318 4.47 -7.70 18.36
CA CYS A 318 3.43 -8.60 18.85
C CYS A 318 3.93 -10.06 18.96
N ALA A 319 4.36 -10.47 20.15
CA ALA A 319 4.72 -11.84 20.48
C ALA A 319 3.60 -12.64 21.20
N GLY A 320 2.32 -12.30 21.02
CA GLY A 320 1.15 -12.96 21.65
C GLY A 320 0.58 -14.25 21.02
N ILE A 321 0.27 -15.25 21.85
CA ILE A 321 0.01 -16.69 21.54
C ILE A 321 -1.29 -17.01 20.74
N ARG A 322 -1.16 -17.81 19.65
CA ARG A 322 -2.27 -18.50 18.93
C ARG A 322 -2.92 -19.67 19.68
N LEU A 323 -4.24 -19.87 19.49
CA LEU A 323 -4.98 -21.11 19.84
C LEU A 323 -6.09 -21.36 18.81
N GLU A 324 -6.24 -22.60 18.34
CA GLU A 324 -7.48 -23.41 18.33
C GLU A 324 -7.95 -24.14 17.06
N THR A 325 -7.80 -23.66 15.82
CA THR A 325 -8.31 -24.45 14.66
C THR A 325 -7.23 -25.09 13.79
N GLU A 326 -6.06 -24.46 13.67
CA GLU A 326 -4.80 -25.09 13.21
C GLU A 326 -3.93 -25.50 14.40
N TRP A 327 -4.54 -25.86 15.53
CA TRP A 327 -3.82 -26.10 16.79
C TRP A 327 -2.66 -27.08 16.64
N ASP A 328 -2.87 -28.19 15.93
CA ASP A 328 -1.83 -29.20 15.74
C ASP A 328 -0.76 -28.77 14.73
N ALA A 329 -1.15 -28.10 13.64
CA ALA A 329 -0.20 -27.63 12.63
C ALA A 329 0.71 -26.53 13.21
N GLY A 330 0.14 -25.55 13.91
CA GLY A 330 0.87 -24.45 14.54
C GLY A 330 1.61 -24.83 15.82
N ARG A 331 1.52 -26.08 16.27
CA ARG A 331 2.29 -26.63 17.40
C ARG A 331 3.45 -27.51 16.95
N ARG A 332 3.58 -27.79 15.66
CA ARG A 332 4.73 -28.53 15.15
C ARG A 332 5.82 -27.54 14.77
N ASP A 333 7.01 -27.78 15.31
CA ASP A 333 8.23 -27.12 14.88
C ASP A 333 8.40 -27.39 13.38
N THR A 334 8.44 -26.34 12.56
CA THR A 334 8.50 -26.48 11.09
C THR A 334 9.77 -27.18 10.59
N VAL A 335 10.84 -27.22 11.39
CA VAL A 335 12.11 -27.86 11.04
C VAL A 335 12.08 -29.33 11.42
N THR A 336 11.65 -29.66 12.64
CA THR A 336 11.73 -31.03 13.17
C THR A 336 10.44 -31.84 13.00
N GLY A 337 9.31 -31.17 12.76
CA GLY A 337 7.96 -31.76 12.78
C GLY A 337 7.47 -32.17 14.19
N GLY A 338 8.30 -31.99 15.20
CA GLY A 338 8.02 -32.30 16.60
C GLY A 338 7.03 -31.34 17.22
N VAL A 339 6.20 -31.81 18.14
CA VAL A 339 5.20 -30.97 18.82
C VAL A 339 5.85 -30.21 19.95
N PHE A 340 5.71 -28.88 19.97
CA PHE A 340 6.15 -28.04 21.08
C PHE A 340 5.44 -28.44 22.39
N GLY A 341 6.22 -28.48 23.47
CA GLY A 341 5.71 -28.68 24.83
C GLY A 341 4.68 -27.61 25.19
N LEU A 342 3.67 -28.00 25.96
CA LEU A 342 2.72 -27.04 26.50
C LEU A 342 3.40 -26.19 27.58
N CYS A 343 3.03 -24.92 27.65
CA CYS A 343 3.47 -24.08 28.76
C CYS A 343 2.84 -24.61 30.05
N SER A 344 3.68 -25.02 31.01
CA SER A 344 3.26 -25.44 32.34
C SER A 344 3.23 -24.30 33.36
N CYS A 345 3.18 -23.03 32.93
CA CYS A 345 2.95 -21.94 33.87
C CYS A 345 1.49 -21.98 34.37
N SER A 346 1.25 -21.42 35.54
CA SER A 346 -0.07 -21.29 36.16
C SER A 346 -0.75 -19.96 35.78
N GLU A 347 -0.16 -19.21 34.85
CA GLU A 347 -0.72 -17.92 34.42
C GLU A 347 -1.96 -18.15 33.56
N PRO A 348 -3.13 -17.60 33.94
CA PRO A 348 -4.36 -17.78 33.17
C PRO A 348 -4.25 -17.08 31.81
N LYS A 349 -4.70 -17.77 30.74
CA LYS A 349 -4.88 -17.16 29.43
C LYS A 349 -6.26 -16.54 29.33
N TYR A 350 -6.31 -15.22 29.25
CA TYR A 350 -7.55 -14.47 29.02
C TYR A 350 -7.81 -14.31 27.52
N PHE A 351 -8.99 -14.71 27.08
CA PHE A 351 -9.43 -14.58 25.68
C PHE A 351 -10.34 -13.38 25.45
N ASP A 352 -10.91 -12.82 26.52
CA ASP A 352 -11.72 -11.60 26.49
C ASP A 352 -11.71 -10.90 27.86
N GLY A 353 -12.39 -9.75 27.97
CA GLY A 353 -12.56 -8.98 29.18
C GLY A 353 -11.40 -8.04 29.48
N PRO A 354 -11.34 -7.48 30.70
CA PRO A 354 -10.39 -6.43 31.05
C PRO A 354 -8.95 -6.91 31.18
N MET A 355 -8.70 -8.21 31.33
CA MET A 355 -7.36 -8.78 31.40
C MET A 355 -6.85 -9.34 30.06
N CYS A 356 -7.72 -9.45 29.04
CA CYS A 356 -7.31 -9.88 27.71
C CYS A 356 -6.52 -8.78 27.01
N GLU A 357 -5.33 -9.07 26.51
CA GLU A 357 -4.50 -8.08 25.80
C GLU A 357 -4.95 -7.89 24.35
N MET A 358 -5.52 -8.94 23.73
CA MET A 358 -5.90 -8.94 22.31
C MET A 358 -7.01 -7.94 21.99
N ASN A 359 -7.92 -7.66 22.92
CA ASN A 359 -9.01 -6.71 22.69
C ASN A 359 -8.62 -5.24 22.95
N LYS A 360 -7.36 -4.96 23.32
CA LYS A 360 -6.84 -3.63 23.73
C LYS A 360 -5.92 -2.96 22.72
N PHE A 361 -5.74 -3.54 21.55
CA PHE A 361 -4.80 -3.03 20.55
C PHE A 361 -5.13 -1.59 20.13
N ASP A 362 -6.40 -1.29 19.85
CA ASP A 362 -6.82 0.06 19.44
C ASP A 362 -6.51 1.11 20.53
N ASP A 363 -6.82 0.78 21.78
CA ASP A 363 -6.55 1.67 22.93
C ASP A 363 -5.05 1.80 23.19
N MET A 364 -4.28 0.73 23.00
CA MET A 364 -2.83 0.72 23.13
C MET A 364 -2.19 1.60 22.05
N MET A 365 -2.64 1.49 20.80
CA MET A 365 -2.20 2.36 19.70
C MET A 365 -2.54 3.82 19.99
N GLY A 366 -3.76 4.11 20.44
CA GLY A 366 -4.18 5.46 20.82
C GLY A 366 -3.35 6.03 21.97
N LEU A 367 -3.06 5.23 22.99
CA LEU A 367 -2.20 5.63 24.11
C LEU A 367 -0.76 5.88 23.65
N LEU A 368 -0.20 5.00 22.81
CA LEU A 368 1.15 5.18 22.28
C LEU A 368 1.24 6.44 21.42
N GLN A 369 0.27 6.67 20.53
CA GLN A 369 0.24 7.86 19.69
C GLN A 369 0.18 9.15 20.54
N HIS A 370 -0.60 9.13 21.62
CA HIS A 370 -0.72 10.27 22.51
C HIS A 370 0.59 10.53 23.28
N ARG A 371 1.23 9.48 23.79
CA ARG A 371 2.39 9.61 24.69
C ARG A 371 3.73 9.62 23.97
N GLN A 372 3.80 9.17 22.73
CA GLN A 372 4.98 9.16 21.88
C GLN A 372 4.68 9.96 20.60
N PRO A 373 4.99 11.27 20.56
CA PRO A 373 4.68 12.14 19.42
C PRO A 373 5.30 11.71 18.09
N ASN A 374 6.44 10.99 18.16
CA ASN A 374 7.16 10.50 16.98
C ASN A 374 6.93 9.00 16.74
N LEU A 375 5.85 8.43 17.29
CA LEU A 375 5.51 7.04 17.07
C LEU A 375 5.33 6.80 15.57
N ARG A 376 5.98 5.77 15.08
CA ARG A 376 5.87 5.31 13.70
C ARG A 376 5.47 3.84 13.64
N HIS A 377 5.12 3.38 12.45
CA HIS A 377 4.61 2.05 12.21
C HIS A 377 5.42 1.37 11.11
N LEU A 378 6.11 0.28 11.46
CA LEU A 378 6.81 -0.57 10.51
C LEU A 378 5.90 -1.73 10.08
N VAL A 379 5.74 -1.88 8.77
CA VAL A 379 5.05 -2.99 8.13
C VAL A 379 6.10 -3.97 7.59
N ALA A 380 6.38 -5.02 8.35
CA ALA A 380 7.35 -6.05 7.98
C ALA A 380 6.68 -7.12 7.10
N VAL A 381 6.69 -6.89 5.78
CA VAL A 381 6.01 -7.75 4.80
C VAL A 381 6.85 -8.99 4.54
N ASP A 382 6.27 -10.16 4.76
CA ASP A 382 6.91 -11.43 4.48
C ASP A 382 6.99 -11.74 2.98
N ARG A 383 7.84 -12.70 2.60
CA ARG A 383 8.06 -13.09 1.20
C ARG A 383 6.81 -13.54 0.45
N ARG A 384 5.78 -13.98 1.17
CA ARG A 384 4.51 -14.47 0.59
C ARG A 384 3.40 -13.42 0.68
N PHE A 385 3.69 -12.22 1.19
CA PHE A 385 2.72 -11.17 1.44
C PHE A 385 1.55 -11.63 2.34
N GLU A 386 1.77 -12.67 3.15
CA GLU A 386 0.75 -13.23 4.04
C GLU A 386 0.27 -12.22 5.08
N LEU A 387 1.09 -11.25 5.47
CA LEU A 387 0.71 -10.13 6.33
C LEU A 387 -0.63 -9.51 5.91
N PHE A 388 -0.81 -9.26 4.61
CA PHE A 388 -2.02 -8.64 4.07
C PHE A 388 -3.25 -9.56 4.13
N SER A 389 -3.06 -10.87 4.30
CA SER A 389 -4.16 -11.81 4.51
C SER A 389 -4.59 -11.92 5.97
N ARG A 390 -3.98 -11.16 6.91
CA ARG A 390 -4.26 -11.26 8.34
C ARG A 390 -5.17 -10.11 8.78
N ALA A 391 -6.34 -10.45 9.33
CA ALA A 391 -7.37 -9.47 9.67
C ALA A 391 -6.86 -8.42 10.68
N TRP A 392 -6.09 -8.86 11.68
CA TRP A 392 -5.43 -7.98 12.65
C TRP A 392 -4.42 -7.04 12.00
N CYS A 393 -3.53 -7.56 11.16
CA CYS A 393 -2.51 -6.73 10.50
C CYS A 393 -3.17 -5.67 9.61
N VAL A 394 -4.18 -6.06 8.81
CA VAL A 394 -4.93 -5.14 7.96
C VAL A 394 -5.66 -4.06 8.76
N ALA A 395 -6.27 -4.42 9.90
CA ALA A 395 -6.87 -3.45 10.83
C ALA A 395 -5.82 -2.47 11.37
N GLU A 396 -4.64 -2.94 11.79
CA GLU A 396 -3.53 -2.10 12.24
C GLU A 396 -3.06 -1.15 11.14
N LEU A 397 -2.98 -1.61 9.88
CA LEU A 397 -2.57 -0.79 8.74
C LEU A 397 -3.53 0.39 8.53
N VAL A 398 -4.84 0.13 8.50
CA VAL A 398 -5.87 1.15 8.30
C VAL A 398 -5.94 2.08 9.50
N GLN A 399 -5.91 1.55 10.72
CA GLN A 399 -5.93 2.35 11.94
C GLN A 399 -4.75 3.32 11.99
N SER A 400 -3.52 2.84 11.72
CA SER A 400 -2.33 3.70 11.66
C SER A 400 -2.46 4.81 10.61
N TYR A 401 -3.03 4.49 9.44
CA TYR A 401 -3.26 5.47 8.38
C TYR A 401 -4.26 6.55 8.78
N LEU A 402 -5.40 6.16 9.35
CA LEU A 402 -6.42 7.09 9.83
C LEU A 402 -5.91 7.95 11.00
N SER A 403 -5.03 7.39 11.83
CA SER A 403 -4.31 8.10 12.88
C SER A 403 -3.17 8.99 12.36
N ASN A 404 -2.85 9.00 11.07
CA ASN A 404 -1.68 9.69 10.51
C ASN A 404 -0.34 9.27 11.15
N LEU A 405 -0.21 8.02 11.60
CA LEU A 405 1.07 7.48 12.01
C LEU A 405 1.96 7.32 10.77
N PRO A 406 3.22 7.79 10.78
CA PRO A 406 4.15 7.53 9.69
C PRO A 406 4.36 6.03 9.50
N GLN A 407 4.01 5.52 8.32
CA GLN A 407 4.14 4.11 7.98
C GLN A 407 5.35 3.89 7.05
N THR A 408 6.22 2.95 7.44
CA THR A 408 7.31 2.43 6.61
C THR A 408 7.01 0.98 6.26
N VAL A 409 7.11 0.61 4.98
CA VAL A 409 7.03 -0.79 4.56
C VAL A 409 8.42 -1.29 4.24
N LEU A 410 8.75 -2.50 4.69
CA LEU A 410 9.97 -3.17 4.26
C LEU A 410 9.65 -4.49 3.59
N LEU A 411 10.16 -4.60 2.35
CA LEU A 411 10.08 -5.77 1.50
C LEU A 411 11.42 -6.52 1.51
N PRO A 412 11.43 -7.82 1.21
CA PRO A 412 12.69 -8.55 1.02
C PRO A 412 13.49 -7.97 -0.15
N SER A 413 12.80 -7.52 -1.20
CA SER A 413 13.35 -6.69 -2.26
C SER A 413 12.24 -5.88 -2.92
N ASN A 414 12.54 -4.67 -3.42
CA ASN A 414 11.58 -3.88 -4.20
C ASN A 414 11.22 -4.57 -5.53
N ARG A 415 12.05 -5.51 -6.00
CA ARG A 415 11.74 -6.35 -7.17
C ARG A 415 10.66 -7.40 -6.90
N ALA A 416 10.23 -7.60 -5.65
CA ALA A 416 9.15 -8.54 -5.34
C ALA A 416 7.82 -8.17 -6.00
N LEU A 417 7.68 -6.91 -6.43
CA LEU A 417 6.52 -6.39 -7.17
C LEU A 417 6.89 -5.98 -8.60
N ASP A 418 8.02 -6.48 -9.13
CA ASP A 418 8.44 -6.16 -10.50
C ASP A 418 7.49 -6.78 -11.51
N VAL A 419 6.77 -5.94 -12.25
CA VAL A 419 5.87 -6.32 -13.35
C VAL A 419 6.61 -7.14 -14.41
N GLN A 420 7.90 -6.87 -14.62
CA GLN A 420 8.69 -7.58 -15.63
C GLN A 420 8.94 -9.04 -15.25
N ALA A 421 8.82 -9.38 -13.96
CA ALA A 421 8.97 -10.75 -13.47
C ALA A 421 7.72 -11.62 -13.73
N GLU A 422 6.74 -11.14 -14.51
CA GLU A 422 5.49 -11.84 -14.90
C GLU A 422 4.60 -12.31 -13.74
N CYS A 423 4.95 -12.01 -12.49
CA CYS A 423 4.21 -12.43 -11.31
C CYS A 423 3.13 -11.41 -10.94
N LEU A 424 2.06 -11.34 -11.75
CA LEU A 424 0.87 -10.52 -11.45
C LEU A 424 0.05 -11.06 -10.27
N GLU A 425 0.36 -12.25 -9.77
CA GLU A 425 -0.38 -12.91 -8.67
C GLU A 425 -0.40 -12.06 -7.41
N THR A 426 0.76 -11.55 -6.96
CA THR A 426 0.84 -10.70 -5.76
C THR A 426 0.08 -9.40 -5.95
N TYR A 427 0.20 -8.76 -7.11
CA TYR A 427 -0.54 -7.53 -7.40
C TYR A 427 -2.05 -7.77 -7.39
N ASN A 428 -2.51 -8.82 -8.08
CA ASN A 428 -3.93 -9.18 -8.11
C ASN A 428 -4.45 -9.48 -6.71
N PHE A 429 -3.72 -10.26 -5.92
CA PHE A 429 -4.05 -10.55 -4.52
C PHE A 429 -4.24 -9.26 -3.70
N LEU A 430 -3.31 -8.31 -3.80
CA LEU A 430 -3.39 -7.03 -3.08
C LEU A 430 -4.52 -6.13 -3.61
N ALA A 431 -4.74 -6.10 -4.93
CA ALA A 431 -5.76 -5.26 -5.56
C ALA A 431 -7.20 -5.78 -5.32
N THR A 432 -7.37 -7.08 -5.07
CA THR A 432 -8.65 -7.68 -4.72
C THR A 432 -8.81 -7.95 -3.22
N LEU A 433 -7.85 -7.50 -2.40
CA LEU A 433 -7.86 -7.74 -0.97
C LEU A 433 -9.09 -7.10 -0.32
N THR A 434 -9.81 -7.91 0.44
CA THR A 434 -10.92 -7.49 1.30
C THR A 434 -10.70 -8.01 2.72
N VAL A 435 -11.10 -7.20 3.72
CA VAL A 435 -11.01 -7.58 5.13
C VAL A 435 -11.88 -8.80 5.47
N LEU A 436 -12.94 -9.08 4.70
CA LEU A 436 -13.81 -10.24 4.89
C LEU A 436 -13.09 -11.58 4.65
N GLU A 437 -12.17 -11.59 3.69
CA GLU A 437 -11.39 -12.79 3.33
C GLU A 437 -10.12 -12.94 4.19
N CYS A 438 -9.81 -11.94 5.01
CA CYS A 438 -8.68 -11.99 5.90
C CYS A 438 -8.88 -13.04 7.00
N LYS A 439 -7.78 -13.67 7.39
CA LYS A 439 -7.72 -14.75 8.36
C LYS A 439 -7.29 -14.21 9.72
N ALA A 440 -7.86 -14.77 10.78
CA ALA A 440 -7.30 -14.68 12.12
C ALA A 440 -6.91 -16.08 12.61
N SER A 441 -6.24 -16.15 13.76
CA SER A 441 -5.87 -17.45 14.35
C SER A 441 -7.10 -18.18 14.92
N ARG A 442 -8.11 -17.40 15.31
CA ARG A 442 -9.40 -17.82 15.83
C ARG A 442 -10.47 -17.11 15.04
N GLU A 443 -11.54 -17.82 14.74
CA GLU A 443 -12.66 -17.24 14.01
C GLU A 443 -13.33 -16.14 14.84
N GLU A 444 -13.40 -16.31 16.16
CA GLU A 444 -13.93 -15.32 17.10
C GLU A 444 -13.14 -14.00 17.03
N ASP A 445 -11.81 -14.06 16.93
CA ASP A 445 -10.97 -12.88 16.82
C ASP A 445 -11.24 -12.16 15.48
N ARG A 446 -11.44 -12.91 14.37
CA ARG A 446 -11.83 -12.34 13.07
C ARG A 446 -13.17 -11.62 13.19
N LEU A 447 -14.17 -12.28 13.78
CA LEU A 447 -15.50 -11.73 13.97
C LEU A 447 -15.49 -10.48 14.86
N GLN A 448 -14.66 -10.45 15.91
CA GLN A 448 -14.49 -9.27 16.76
C GLN A 448 -13.90 -8.07 15.99
N ILE A 449 -12.92 -8.29 15.11
CA ILE A 449 -12.37 -7.24 14.25
C ILE A 449 -13.45 -6.75 13.28
N LEU A 450 -14.14 -7.67 12.60
CA LEU A 450 -15.20 -7.31 11.65
C LEU A 450 -16.34 -6.56 12.33
N ALA A 451 -16.69 -6.90 13.57
CA ALA A 451 -17.72 -6.21 14.34
C ALA A 451 -17.33 -4.76 14.70
N LYS A 452 -16.04 -4.43 14.72
CA LYS A 452 -15.54 -3.06 14.92
C LYS A 452 -15.58 -2.21 13.64
N ILE A 453 -15.74 -2.84 12.48
CA ILE A 453 -15.75 -2.17 11.18
C ILE A 453 -17.21 -1.81 10.84
N PRO A 454 -17.60 -0.52 10.89
CA PRO A 454 -19.00 -0.14 10.68
C PRO A 454 -19.46 -0.34 9.22
N ASP A 455 -18.53 -0.17 8.27
CA ASP A 455 -18.76 -0.36 6.84
C ASP A 455 -17.53 -1.02 6.23
N VAL A 456 -17.70 -2.27 5.81
CA VAL A 456 -16.64 -3.09 5.22
C VAL A 456 -16.18 -2.54 3.87
N GLN A 457 -17.09 -1.98 3.06
CA GLN A 457 -16.72 -1.47 1.74
C GLN A 457 -15.87 -0.22 1.86
N GLU A 458 -16.26 0.69 2.75
CA GLU A 458 -15.47 1.89 3.07
C GLU A 458 -14.10 1.50 3.65
N PHE A 459 -14.06 0.50 4.55
CA PHE A 459 -12.81 -0.01 5.08
C PHE A 459 -11.91 -0.59 3.98
N ASP A 460 -12.45 -1.36 3.05
CA ASP A 460 -11.69 -1.91 1.93
C ASP A 460 -11.17 -0.80 1.00
N VAL A 461 -11.96 0.26 0.74
CA VAL A 461 -11.50 1.45 0.00
C VAL A 461 -10.33 2.12 0.73
N GLN A 462 -10.42 2.26 2.05
CA GLN A 462 -9.34 2.82 2.87
C GLN A 462 -8.11 1.93 2.84
N LEU A 463 -8.27 0.62 2.93
CA LEU A 463 -7.17 -0.35 2.80
C LEU A 463 -6.48 -0.24 1.43
N GLN A 464 -7.24 -0.13 0.35
CA GLN A 464 -6.69 0.09 -0.99
C GLN A 464 -5.93 1.42 -1.07
N ALA A 465 -6.42 2.49 -0.41
CA ALA A 465 -5.70 3.76 -0.31
C ALA A 465 -4.41 3.64 0.53
N VAL A 466 -4.39 2.82 1.58
CA VAL A 466 -3.19 2.51 2.37
C VAL A 466 -2.16 1.78 1.53
N ILE A 467 -2.57 0.81 0.70
CA ILE A 467 -1.63 0.01 -0.09
C ILE A 467 -1.13 0.79 -1.31
N PHE A 468 -2.05 1.34 -2.12
CA PHE A 468 -1.79 1.87 -3.46
C PHE A 468 -1.92 3.39 -3.59
N GLY A 469 -2.39 4.09 -2.55
CA GLY A 469 -2.58 5.54 -2.62
C GLY A 469 -1.28 6.31 -2.86
N SER A 470 -1.39 7.61 -3.13
CA SER A 470 -0.23 8.49 -3.33
C SER A 470 0.72 8.54 -2.13
N ARG A 471 0.19 8.32 -0.94
CA ARG A 471 0.93 8.15 0.33
C ARG A 471 1.00 6.70 0.79
N GLY A 472 0.57 5.76 -0.06
CA GLY A 472 0.45 4.36 0.28
C GLY A 472 1.80 3.69 0.54
N LEU A 473 1.72 2.50 1.12
CA LEU A 473 2.86 1.67 1.49
C LEU A 473 3.71 1.35 0.25
N LEU A 474 3.08 0.92 -0.85
CA LEU A 474 3.78 0.39 -2.01
C LEU A 474 4.05 1.43 -3.10
N ARG A 475 3.91 2.72 -2.80
CA ARG A 475 4.08 3.82 -3.78
C ARG A 475 5.41 3.78 -4.53
N ASN A 476 6.49 3.38 -3.85
CA ASN A 476 7.84 3.30 -4.44
C ASN A 476 8.08 1.97 -5.16
N ALA A 477 7.47 0.88 -4.69
CA ALA A 477 7.66 -0.44 -5.26
C ALA A 477 6.84 -0.65 -6.55
N LEU A 478 5.78 0.13 -6.75
CA LEU A 478 4.89 0.03 -7.90
C LEU A 478 5.14 1.09 -8.97
N VAL A 479 6.28 1.79 -8.92
CA VAL A 479 6.67 2.77 -9.94
C VAL A 479 6.77 2.07 -11.30
N GLY A 480 5.77 2.29 -12.16
CA GLY A 480 5.60 1.59 -13.45
C GLY A 480 4.23 0.95 -13.63
N PHE A 481 3.48 0.67 -12.56
CA PHE A 481 2.11 0.16 -12.63
C PHE A 481 1.12 1.14 -13.23
N ASP A 482 1.37 2.46 -13.19
CA ASP A 482 0.52 3.43 -13.90
C ASP A 482 0.32 3.06 -15.37
N ARG A 483 1.34 2.44 -16.00
CA ARG A 483 1.28 1.95 -17.38
C ARG A 483 0.54 0.62 -17.50
N VAL A 484 0.74 -0.30 -16.57
CA VAL A 484 0.11 -1.63 -16.56
C VAL A 484 -1.36 -1.54 -16.22
N ASP A 485 -1.71 -0.72 -15.24
CA ASP A 485 -3.08 -0.46 -14.81
C ASP A 485 -3.82 0.36 -15.89
N ALA A 486 -3.15 1.28 -16.58
CA ALA A 486 -3.68 1.89 -17.81
C ALA A 486 -3.93 0.85 -18.92
N ALA A 487 -3.02 -0.11 -19.12
CA ALA A 487 -3.16 -1.19 -20.10
C ALA A 487 -4.26 -2.19 -19.71
N ALA A 488 -4.36 -2.59 -18.45
CA ALA A 488 -5.39 -3.50 -17.92
C ALA A 488 -6.78 -2.86 -17.98
N ARG A 489 -6.90 -1.56 -17.65
CA ARG A 489 -8.12 -0.78 -17.89
C ARG A 489 -8.46 -0.70 -19.38
N ALA A 490 -7.49 -0.59 -20.28
CA ALA A 490 -7.74 -0.63 -21.72
C ALA A 490 -8.22 -2.02 -22.17
N ALA A 491 -7.63 -3.10 -21.66
CA ALA A 491 -8.00 -4.47 -21.99
C ALA A 491 -9.40 -4.85 -21.47
N ARG A 492 -9.74 -4.52 -20.21
CA ARG A 492 -11.10 -4.74 -19.67
C ARG A 492 -12.15 -3.98 -20.48
N ARG A 493 -11.87 -2.74 -20.88
CA ARG A 493 -12.74 -1.95 -21.75
C ARG A 493 -12.93 -2.60 -23.13
N ALA A 494 -11.87 -3.17 -23.70
CA ALA A 494 -11.95 -3.90 -24.96
C ALA A 494 -12.79 -5.20 -24.83
N ALA A 495 -12.64 -5.94 -23.74
CA ALA A 495 -13.39 -7.17 -23.48
C ALA A 495 -14.89 -6.92 -23.24
N SER A 496 -15.25 -5.93 -22.43
CA SER A 496 -16.65 -5.55 -22.21
C SER A 496 -17.33 -5.03 -23.49
N ALA A 497 -16.59 -4.34 -24.36
CA ALA A 497 -17.12 -3.90 -25.65
C ALA A 497 -17.36 -5.07 -26.62
N ALA A 498 -16.53 -6.11 -26.58
CA ALA A 498 -16.72 -7.32 -27.39
C ALA A 498 -17.94 -8.12 -26.91
N ALA A 499 -18.08 -8.32 -25.59
CA ALA A 499 -19.20 -9.06 -25.01
C ALA A 499 -20.57 -8.39 -25.17
N ALA A 500 -20.61 -7.06 -25.38
CA ALA A 500 -21.84 -6.31 -25.65
C ALA A 500 -22.22 -6.24 -27.14
N SER A 501 -21.37 -6.75 -28.02
CA SER A 501 -21.58 -6.78 -29.48
C SER A 501 -22.03 -8.15 -30.01
N GLU A 502 -22.07 -9.16 -29.13
CA GLU A 502 -22.79 -10.43 -29.29
C GLU A 502 -24.20 -10.29 -28.69
#